data_AF-A0A914M0R3-F1
#
_entry.id   AF-A0A914M0R3-F1
#
_cell.length_a   1.000
_cell.length_b   1.000
_cell.length_c   1.000
_cell.angle_alpha   90.00
_cell.angle_beta   90.00
_cell.angle_gamma   90.00
#
_symmetry.space_group_name_H-M   'P 1'
#
loop_
_entity.id
_entity.type
_entity.pdbx_description
1 polymer ?
#
loop_
_entity_poly.entity_id
_entity_poly.type
_entity_poly.pdbx_seq_one_letter_code
_entity_poly.pdbx_strand_id
1 'polypeptide(L)'
;MPDFSLPRLTLLRHIWLDSLSISIICYAFLFSLGKTFSKKHKYKLNANQELYALSMCSLISSLFPVFPFGASLSRSALCEITGAKTQLHALFSSALLLVVILWIGPLLEPLPIAVLGCIVVLIWIIAFTTTAFLNITYGLIISLFFSILSIILKEQWPKFSRIGGDNEAEGVFRPLNLYNALSDPGIQINAQIWRFEAPLHFGNASKLVDSVAEICQKILKNSSSIGNFDNVKSLNKFSDTGEEKKSISKDLELNNIGNINSNTNSTTSSSSLSLKQLTIKGILILDCSVISHIDAAGIDSLIEIYLDTERLNILIKFAAFSDSILNIFHRCSLFNKIPERCFYPSIQDCLTSCYSLNFNENKC
;
A
#
# COMPACT_ATOMS: atom_id res chain seq x y z
N MET A 1 26.07 5.55 -12.86
CA MET A 1 26.90 6.40 -11.97
C MET A 1 26.85 7.82 -12.51
N PRO A 2 27.01 8.85 -11.66
CA PRO A 2 27.06 10.22 -12.17
C PRO A 2 28.31 10.44 -13.03
N ASP A 3 28.14 11.15 -14.13
CA ASP A 3 29.25 11.49 -15.01
C ASP A 3 30.17 12.53 -14.37
N PHE A 4 31.47 12.40 -14.65
CA PHE A 4 32.45 13.40 -14.27
C PHE A 4 32.16 14.71 -15.00
N SER A 5 31.97 15.81 -14.27
CA SER A 5 31.71 17.12 -14.86
C SER A 5 32.51 18.21 -14.16
N LEU A 6 33.21 19.03 -14.94
CA LEU A 6 33.96 20.15 -14.40
C LEU A 6 33.03 21.30 -14.00
N PRO A 7 33.27 21.96 -12.85
CA PRO A 7 32.46 23.08 -12.41
C PRO A 7 32.59 24.26 -13.38
N ARG A 8 31.46 24.81 -13.81
CA ARG A 8 31.41 25.95 -14.73
C ARG A 8 31.82 27.24 -14.01
N LEU A 9 33.06 27.66 -14.20
CA LEU A 9 33.65 28.83 -13.52
C LEU A 9 32.96 30.16 -13.86
N THR A 10 32.20 30.22 -14.95
CA THR A 10 31.42 31.42 -15.33
C THR A 10 30.31 31.74 -14.32
N LEU A 11 29.75 30.72 -13.65
CA LEU A 11 28.72 30.88 -12.62
C LEU A 11 29.29 31.34 -11.28
N LEU A 12 30.59 31.12 -11.02
CA LEU A 12 31.23 31.42 -9.74
C LEU A 12 30.98 32.85 -9.27
N ARG A 13 31.06 33.83 -10.18
CA ARG A 13 30.82 35.25 -9.87
C ARG A 13 29.39 35.53 -9.38
N HIS A 14 28.41 34.72 -9.76
CA HIS A 14 27.02 34.93 -9.35
C HIS A 14 26.70 34.27 -8.00
N ILE A 15 27.39 33.18 -7.64
CA ILE A 15 27.05 32.34 -6.47
C ILE A 15 28.09 32.38 -5.33
N TRP A 16 29.15 33.20 -5.46
CA TRP A 16 30.26 33.17 -4.49
C TRP A 16 29.86 33.56 -3.07
N LEU A 17 28.93 34.53 -2.91
CA LEU A 17 28.43 34.96 -1.59
C LEU A 17 27.63 33.87 -0.89
N ASP A 18 26.74 33.19 -1.63
CA ASP A 18 25.94 32.09 -1.11
C ASP A 18 26.84 30.91 -0.72
N SER A 19 27.82 30.59 -1.59
CA SER A 19 28.80 29.53 -1.36
C SER A 19 29.67 29.78 -0.11
N LEU A 20 30.09 31.04 0.08
CA LEU A 20 30.86 31.45 1.26
C LEU A 20 30.02 31.29 2.54
N SER A 21 28.76 31.69 2.51
CA SER A 21 27.83 31.54 3.63
C SER A 21 27.63 30.07 4.02
N ILE A 22 27.39 29.21 3.02
CA ILE A 22 27.23 27.75 3.22
C ILE A 22 28.53 27.15 3.78
N SER A 23 29.69 27.54 3.25
CA SER A 23 30.99 27.02 3.71
C SER A 23 31.24 27.34 5.18
N ILE A 24 30.92 28.55 5.64
CA ILE A 24 31.08 28.96 7.04
C ILE A 24 30.18 28.12 7.94
N ILE A 25 28.90 27.97 7.55
CA ILE A 25 27.92 27.20 8.33
C ILE A 25 28.33 25.72 8.40
N CYS A 26 28.72 25.11 7.28
CA CYS A 26 29.15 23.71 7.23
C CYS A 26 30.39 23.47 8.11
N TYR A 27 31.40 24.34 8.04
CA TYR A 27 32.59 24.23 8.88
C TYR A 27 32.27 24.42 10.36
N ALA A 28 31.50 25.45 10.71
CA ALA A 28 31.10 25.70 12.09
C ALA A 28 30.33 24.51 12.69
N PHE A 29 29.42 23.92 11.93
CA PHE A 29 28.66 22.74 12.34
C PHE A 29 29.54 21.50 12.49
N LEU A 30 30.41 21.22 11.52
CA LEU A 30 31.38 20.11 11.57
C LEU A 30 32.29 20.22 12.80
N PHE A 31 32.88 21.40 13.02
CA PHE A 31 33.78 21.64 14.14
C PHE A 31 33.06 21.55 15.49
N SER A 32 31.83 22.09 15.59
CA SER A 32 31.00 21.99 16.80
C SER A 32 30.69 20.52 17.15
N LEU A 33 30.33 19.71 16.15
CA LEU A 33 30.07 18.29 16.33
C LEU A 33 31.34 17.54 16.75
N GLY A 34 32.45 17.77 16.04
CA GLY A 34 33.75 17.17 16.36
C GLY A 34 34.19 17.49 17.80
N LYS A 35 34.00 18.73 18.25
CA LYS A 35 34.32 19.16 19.62
C LYS A 35 33.46 18.47 20.69
N THR A 36 32.22 18.15 20.35
CA THR A 36 31.31 17.41 21.24
C THR A 36 31.85 16.00 21.50
N PHE A 37 32.24 15.29 20.44
CA PHE A 37 32.83 13.95 20.56
C PHE A 37 34.26 13.97 21.12
N SER A 38 35.06 15.01 20.83
CA SER A 38 36.42 15.13 21.36
C SER A 38 36.45 15.30 22.87
N LYS A 39 35.51 16.08 23.41
CA LYS A 39 35.31 16.20 24.87
C LYS A 39 34.86 14.88 25.49
N LYS A 40 33.94 14.18 24.83
CA LYS A 40 33.37 12.92 25.33
C LYS A 40 34.39 11.78 25.36
N HIS A 41 35.20 11.64 24.31
CA HIS A 41 36.22 10.58 24.19
C HIS A 41 37.64 11.03 24.58
N LYS A 42 37.80 12.26 25.08
CA LYS A 42 39.06 12.83 25.58
C LYS A 42 40.23 12.80 24.57
N TYR A 43 39.95 13.08 23.29
CA TYR A 43 40.98 13.27 22.27
C TYR A 43 41.13 14.76 21.89
N LYS A 44 42.29 15.13 21.33
CA LYS A 44 42.55 16.49 20.84
C LYS A 44 41.99 16.65 19.42
N LEU A 45 41.21 17.71 19.21
CA LEU A 45 40.67 18.06 17.89
C LEU A 45 41.49 19.22 17.30
N ASN A 46 42.05 19.04 16.11
CA ASN A 46 42.82 20.07 15.41
C ASN A 46 41.93 20.81 14.42
N ALA A 47 41.69 22.10 14.65
CA ALA A 47 40.83 22.92 13.80
C ALA A 47 41.32 23.01 12.34
N ASN A 48 42.62 23.24 12.15
CA ASN A 48 43.21 23.36 10.81
C ASN A 48 43.07 22.05 10.02
N GLN A 49 43.20 20.90 10.68
CA GLN A 49 43.09 19.60 10.03
C GLN A 49 41.65 19.32 9.56
N GLU A 50 40.65 19.62 10.39
CA GLU A 50 39.24 19.50 10.01
C GLU A 50 38.88 20.46 8.86
N LEU A 51 39.42 21.69 8.88
CA LEU A 51 39.22 22.65 7.81
C LEU A 51 39.80 22.13 6.49
N TYR A 52 41.06 21.68 6.47
CA TYR A 52 41.68 21.13 5.26
C TYR A 52 40.97 19.87 4.76
N ALA A 53 40.57 18.98 5.66
CA ALA A 53 39.83 17.77 5.30
C ALA A 53 38.49 18.12 4.63
N LEU A 54 37.71 19.03 5.22
CA LEU A 54 36.43 19.47 4.67
C LEU A 54 36.60 20.14 3.30
N SER A 55 37.59 21.03 3.17
CA SER A 55 37.89 21.70 1.90
C SER A 55 38.29 20.72 0.79
N MET A 56 39.18 19.77 1.09
CA MET A 56 39.62 18.77 0.10
C MET A 56 38.49 17.86 -0.33
N CYS A 57 37.68 17.38 0.61
CA CYS A 57 36.50 16.58 0.29
C CYS A 57 35.50 17.38 -0.57
N SER A 58 35.29 18.66 -0.29
CA SER A 58 34.36 19.52 -1.04
C SER A 58 34.85 19.81 -2.47
N LEU A 59 36.16 20.02 -2.64
CA LEU A 59 36.79 20.20 -3.95
C LEU A 59 36.66 18.93 -4.81
N ILE A 60 36.91 17.75 -4.22
CA ILE A 60 36.77 16.47 -4.91
C ILE A 60 35.30 16.20 -5.24
N SER A 61 34.38 16.45 -4.31
CA SER A 61 32.94 16.25 -4.53
C SER A 61 32.38 17.18 -5.62
N SER A 62 32.93 18.37 -5.80
CA SER A 62 32.50 19.32 -6.85
C SER A 62 32.72 18.82 -8.28
N LEU A 63 33.51 17.76 -8.49
CA LEU A 63 33.71 17.10 -9.79
C LEU A 63 32.51 16.21 -10.18
N PHE A 64 31.60 16.00 -9.22
CA PHE A 64 30.38 15.22 -9.38
C PHE A 64 29.17 16.14 -9.08
N PRO A 65 27.99 15.84 -9.62
CA PRO A 65 26.76 16.58 -9.35
C PRO A 65 26.24 16.30 -7.93
N VAL A 66 26.92 16.84 -6.92
CA VAL A 66 26.62 16.65 -5.50
C VAL A 66 26.38 18.00 -4.84
N PHE A 67 25.40 18.06 -3.93
CA PHE A 67 25.18 19.24 -3.10
C PHE A 67 26.26 19.38 -2.02
N PRO A 68 26.52 20.61 -1.51
CA PRO A 68 27.39 20.79 -0.36
C PRO A 68 26.97 19.86 0.80
N PHE A 69 27.92 19.08 1.31
CA PHE A 69 27.67 18.16 2.41
C PHE A 69 28.13 18.75 3.74
N GLY A 70 27.63 18.17 4.83
CA GLY A 70 28.00 18.54 6.19
C GLY A 70 28.08 17.32 7.09
N ALA A 71 28.36 17.55 8.36
CA ALA A 71 28.32 16.51 9.37
C ALA A 71 26.87 16.03 9.60
N SER A 72 26.67 14.84 10.14
CA SER A 72 25.35 14.36 10.56
C SER A 72 25.40 13.90 12.01
N LEU A 73 24.70 14.62 12.90
CA LEU A 73 24.62 14.28 14.32
C LEU A 73 23.97 12.90 14.52
N SER A 74 22.85 12.64 13.85
CA SER A 74 22.12 11.36 13.98
C SER A 74 22.99 10.16 13.57
N ARG A 75 23.67 10.22 12.41
CA ARG A 75 24.55 9.13 11.96
C ARG A 75 25.77 8.96 12.87
N SER A 76 26.38 10.06 13.31
CA SER A 76 27.55 10.01 14.20
C SER A 76 27.20 9.45 15.58
N ALA A 77 26.05 9.86 16.13
CA ALA A 77 25.54 9.36 17.40
C ALA A 77 25.18 7.86 17.33
N LEU A 78 24.57 7.41 16.22
CA LEU A 78 24.29 5.99 16.02
C LEU A 78 25.58 5.17 15.96
N CYS A 79 26.57 5.62 15.21
CA CYS A 79 27.88 4.96 15.14
C CYS A 79 28.55 4.87 16.52
N GLU A 80 28.43 5.93 17.32
CA GLU A 80 28.91 5.94 18.70
C GLU A 80 28.20 4.89 19.57
N ILE A 81 26.85 4.83 19.52
CA ILE A 81 26.06 3.86 20.28
C ILE A 81 26.42 2.42 19.90
N THR A 82 26.74 2.17 18.62
CA THR A 82 27.20 0.85 18.14
C THR A 82 28.64 0.52 18.53
N GLY A 83 29.37 1.44 19.17
CA GLY A 83 30.74 1.23 19.62
C GLY A 83 31.80 1.34 18.52
N ALA A 84 31.51 2.02 17.40
CA ALA A 84 32.47 2.21 16.32
C ALA A 84 33.66 3.05 16.78
N LYS A 85 34.88 2.52 16.61
CA LYS A 85 36.14 3.17 17.06
C LYS A 85 36.98 3.78 15.93
N THR A 86 36.71 3.41 14.68
CA THR A 86 37.53 3.80 13.52
C THR A 86 36.66 4.36 12.39
N GLN A 87 37.26 5.15 11.50
CA GLN A 87 36.58 5.70 10.31
C GLN A 87 36.27 4.65 9.23
N LEU A 88 36.70 3.40 9.43
CA LEU A 88 36.43 2.30 8.51
C LEU A 88 34.92 2.03 8.34
N HIS A 89 34.12 2.32 9.37
CA HIS A 89 32.65 2.21 9.29
C HIS A 89 32.07 3.09 8.16
N ALA A 90 32.65 4.26 7.90
CA ALA A 90 32.19 5.17 6.86
C ALA A 90 32.45 4.58 5.46
N LEU A 91 33.57 3.86 5.28
CA LEU A 91 33.87 3.17 4.03
C LEU A 91 32.84 2.08 3.75
N PHE A 92 32.56 1.20 4.71
CA PHE A 92 31.54 0.17 4.57
C PHE A 92 30.15 0.75 4.33
N SER A 93 29.78 1.81 5.05
CA SER A 93 28.50 2.50 4.88
C SER A 93 28.36 3.09 3.47
N SER A 94 29.42 3.71 2.94
CA SER A 94 29.42 4.28 1.58
C SER A 94 29.33 3.20 0.49
N ALA A 95 30.02 2.07 0.68
CA ALA A 95 29.98 0.94 -0.25
C ALA A 95 28.59 0.30 -0.29
N LEU A 96 27.96 0.11 0.88
CA LEU A 96 26.59 -0.38 0.97
C LEU A 96 25.61 0.58 0.29
N LEU A 97 25.73 1.88 0.53
CA LEU A 97 24.88 2.89 -0.09
C LEU A 97 25.00 2.86 -1.63
N LEU A 98 26.22 2.67 -2.15
CA LEU A 98 26.45 2.54 -3.58
C LEU A 98 25.71 1.33 -4.17
N VAL A 99 25.76 0.17 -3.49
CA VAL A 99 25.05 -1.04 -3.91
C VAL A 99 23.53 -0.80 -3.91
N VAL A 100 23.00 -0.18 -2.85
CA VAL A 100 21.58 0.14 -2.73
C VAL A 100 21.12 1.05 -3.87
N ILE A 101 21.87 2.10 -4.21
CA ILE A 101 21.49 3.00 -5.31
C ILE A 101 21.49 2.27 -6.66
N LEU A 102 22.45 1.38 -6.91
CA LEU A 102 22.56 0.66 -8.19
C LEU A 102 21.51 -0.44 -8.39
N TRP A 103 21.09 -1.12 -7.31
CA TRP A 103 20.15 -2.24 -7.39
C TRP A 103 18.73 -1.91 -6.95
N ILE A 104 18.58 -1.16 -5.84
CA ILE A 104 17.27 -0.79 -5.29
C ILE A 104 16.72 0.50 -5.93
N GLY A 105 17.54 1.28 -6.64
CA GLY A 105 17.14 2.54 -7.28
C GLY A 105 15.79 2.48 -8.03
N PRO A 106 15.56 1.51 -8.95
CA PRO A 106 14.29 1.38 -9.68
C PRO A 106 13.08 1.12 -8.77
N LEU A 107 13.28 0.50 -7.60
CA LEU A 107 12.20 0.23 -6.64
C LEU A 107 11.74 1.49 -5.91
N LEU A 108 12.57 2.54 -5.87
CA LEU A 108 12.28 3.81 -5.20
C LEU A 108 11.66 4.87 -6.12
N GLU A 109 11.60 4.62 -7.43
CA GLU A 109 11.01 5.53 -8.43
C GLU A 109 9.53 5.89 -8.19
N PRO A 110 8.63 4.97 -7.79
CA PRO A 110 7.22 5.33 -7.59
C PRO A 110 6.95 6.14 -6.31
N LEU A 111 7.98 6.58 -5.58
CA LEU A 111 7.81 7.24 -4.28
C LEU A 111 7.41 8.72 -4.43
N PRO A 112 6.20 9.13 -3.99
CA PRO A 112 5.74 10.51 -4.15
C PRO A 112 6.49 11.49 -3.23
N ILE A 113 7.04 12.56 -3.83
CA ILE A 113 7.83 13.60 -3.14
C ILE A 113 7.04 14.27 -2.00
N ALA A 114 5.73 14.47 -2.19
CA ALA A 114 4.85 15.07 -1.18
C ALA A 114 4.85 14.25 0.13
N VAL A 115 4.88 12.92 0.02
CA VAL A 115 4.91 12.03 1.18
C VAL A 115 6.23 12.15 1.91
N LEU A 116 7.34 12.17 1.17
CA LEU A 116 8.67 12.34 1.77
C LEU A 116 8.76 13.65 2.55
N GLY A 117 8.21 14.74 1.99
CA GLY A 117 8.10 16.04 2.66
C GLY A 117 7.30 15.99 3.95
N CYS A 118 6.09 15.40 3.93
CA CYS A 118 5.26 15.26 5.14
C CYS A 118 5.99 14.47 6.24
N ILE A 119 6.66 13.38 5.88
CA ILE A 119 7.43 12.57 6.84
C ILE A 119 8.55 13.38 7.47
N VAL A 120 9.30 14.15 6.68
CA VAL A 120 10.39 15.01 7.20
C VAL A 120 9.85 16.06 8.17
N VAL A 121 8.73 16.71 7.86
CA VAL A 121 8.11 17.71 8.74
C VAL A 121 7.64 17.08 10.05
N LEU A 122 6.98 15.92 10.00
CA LEU A 122 6.53 15.20 11.19
C LEU A 122 7.71 14.80 12.09
N ILE A 123 8.78 14.25 11.49
CA ILE A 123 10.00 13.91 12.22
C ILE A 123 10.60 15.15 12.87
N TRP A 124 10.64 16.28 12.15
CA TRP A 124 11.17 17.53 12.67
C TRP A 124 10.38 18.03 13.88
N ILE A 125 9.04 18.05 13.80
CA ILE A 125 8.17 18.46 14.92
C ILE A 125 8.42 17.57 16.14
N ILE A 126 8.49 16.26 15.95
CA ILE A 126 8.68 15.31 17.05
C ILE A 126 10.08 15.40 17.62
N ALA A 127 11.11 15.46 16.78
CA ALA A 127 12.50 15.61 17.21
C ALA A 127 12.70 16.93 17.97
N PHE A 128 12.12 18.03 17.48
CA PHE A 128 12.16 19.33 18.14
C PHE A 128 11.45 19.28 19.50
N THR A 129 10.21 18.79 19.54
CA THR A 129 9.41 18.72 20.76
C THR A 129 10.08 17.84 21.80
N THR A 130 10.48 16.63 21.43
CA THR A 130 11.15 15.69 22.36
C THR A 130 12.50 16.22 22.83
N THR A 131 13.29 16.86 21.97
CA THR A 131 14.58 17.46 22.38
C THR A 131 14.37 18.66 23.31
N ALA A 132 13.32 19.46 23.11
CA ALA A 132 13.00 20.61 23.94
C ALA A 132 12.60 20.22 25.37
N PHE A 133 11.86 19.11 25.53
CA PHE A 133 11.37 18.66 26.85
C PHE A 133 12.26 17.62 27.54
N LEU A 134 13.07 16.87 26.80
CA LEU A 134 13.92 15.80 27.33
C LEU A 134 15.41 16.13 27.10
N ASN A 135 16.08 15.36 26.25
CA ASN A 135 17.48 15.49 25.89
C ASN A 135 17.68 15.05 24.44
N ILE A 136 18.77 15.50 23.83
CA ILE A 136 19.13 15.21 22.42
C ILE A 136 19.15 13.70 22.15
N THR A 137 19.73 12.90 23.04
CA THR A 137 19.82 11.44 22.86
C THR A 137 18.43 10.78 22.79
N TYR A 138 17.52 11.15 23.69
CA TYR A 138 16.16 10.60 23.70
C TYR A 138 15.35 11.13 22.52
N GLY A 139 15.49 12.42 22.17
CA GLY A 139 14.81 12.99 21.02
C GLY A 139 15.20 12.30 19.70
N LEU A 140 16.48 11.94 19.54
CA LEU A 140 16.95 11.19 18.38
C LEU A 140 16.40 9.75 18.34
N ILE A 141 16.41 9.03 19.47
CA ILE A 141 15.90 7.65 19.52
C ILE A 141 14.39 7.61 19.24
N ILE A 142 13.62 8.48 19.88
CA ILE A 142 12.15 8.54 19.74
C ILE A 142 11.77 8.93 18.30
N SER A 143 12.43 9.93 17.72
CA SER A 143 12.15 10.36 16.35
C SER A 143 12.54 9.29 15.30
N LEU A 144 13.62 8.54 15.52
CA LEU A 144 14.00 7.42 14.66
C LEU A 144 12.94 6.31 14.69
N PHE A 145 12.50 5.92 15.88
CA PHE A 145 11.46 4.92 16.05
C PHE A 145 10.14 5.37 15.40
N PHE A 146 9.73 6.62 15.65
CA PHE A 146 8.54 7.20 15.05
C PHE A 146 8.61 7.28 13.52
N SER A 147 9.78 7.54 12.94
CA SER A 147 9.98 7.55 11.49
C SER A 147 9.65 6.18 10.87
N ILE A 148 10.14 5.10 11.46
CA ILE A 148 9.87 3.74 10.96
C ILE A 148 8.39 3.41 11.13
N LEU A 149 7.84 3.70 12.32
CA LEU A 149 6.43 3.45 12.61
C LEU A 149 5.50 4.21 11.65
N SER A 150 5.80 5.47 11.35
CA SER A 150 5.00 6.28 10.42
C SER A 150 4.96 5.71 9.00
N ILE A 151 6.07 5.15 8.53
CA ILE A 151 6.14 4.49 7.22
C ILE A 151 5.25 3.24 7.21
N ILE A 152 5.33 2.42 8.26
CA ILE A 152 4.53 1.20 8.39
C ILE A 152 3.04 1.53 8.49
N LEU A 153 2.68 2.48 9.37
CA LEU A 153 1.28 2.91 9.54
C LEU A 153 0.73 3.52 8.26
N LYS A 154 1.55 4.23 7.48
CA LYS A 154 1.11 4.74 6.19
C LYS A 154 0.78 3.62 5.19
N GLU A 155 1.62 2.58 5.13
CA GLU A 155 1.40 1.44 4.23
C GLU A 155 0.09 0.68 4.58
N GLN A 156 -0.27 0.68 5.85
CA GLN A 156 -1.48 0.00 6.33
C GLN A 156 -2.79 0.73 5.99
N TRP A 157 -2.78 1.98 5.51
CA TRP A 157 -4.00 2.79 5.31
C TRP A 157 -4.19 3.12 3.82
N PRO A 158 -4.60 2.12 3.01
CA PRO A 158 -4.79 2.27 1.58
C PRO A 158 -5.97 3.17 1.26
N LYS A 159 -5.92 3.87 0.13
CA LYS A 159 -7.06 4.61 -0.40
C LYS A 159 -7.98 3.68 -1.18
N PHE A 160 -9.27 3.82 -0.94
CA PHE A 160 -10.31 3.10 -1.68
C PHE A 160 -11.28 4.11 -2.27
N SER A 161 -11.33 4.20 -3.59
CA SER A 161 -12.06 5.26 -4.29
C SER A 161 -12.96 4.70 -5.37
N ARG A 162 -14.16 5.26 -5.49
CA ARG A 162 -15.08 4.97 -6.59
C ARG A 162 -14.60 5.64 -7.88
N ILE A 163 -14.67 4.91 -8.99
CA ILE A 163 -14.15 5.33 -10.29
C ILE A 163 -15.26 5.60 -11.28
N GLY A 164 -15.12 6.70 -12.03
CA GLY A 164 -16.00 7.13 -13.10
C GLY A 164 -15.26 7.11 -14.44
N GLY A 165 -16.03 7.08 -15.51
CA GLY A 165 -15.55 7.11 -16.89
C GLY A 165 -16.00 8.40 -17.56
N ASP A 166 -15.23 8.85 -18.53
CA ASP A 166 -15.70 9.89 -19.43
C ASP A 166 -16.57 9.27 -20.54
N ASN A 167 -17.61 9.96 -20.96
CA ASN A 167 -18.44 9.55 -22.08
C ASN A 167 -17.77 9.88 -23.43
N GLU A 168 -16.86 10.86 -23.46
CA GLU A 168 -16.21 11.33 -24.70
C GLU A 168 -14.85 10.67 -24.97
N ALA A 169 -14.13 10.25 -23.94
CA ALA A 169 -12.85 9.55 -24.04
C ALA A 169 -12.98 8.09 -23.57
N GLU A 170 -13.23 7.17 -24.51
CA GLU A 170 -13.29 5.74 -24.23
C GLU A 170 -12.01 5.24 -23.53
N GLY A 171 -12.17 4.51 -22.42
CA GLY A 171 -11.07 3.85 -21.71
C GLY A 171 -10.37 4.67 -20.62
N VAL A 172 -10.77 5.92 -20.36
CA VAL A 172 -10.18 6.74 -19.28
C VAL A 172 -11.02 6.63 -18.00
N PHE A 173 -10.49 5.92 -17.01
CA PHE A 173 -11.12 5.74 -15.69
C PHE A 173 -10.40 6.54 -14.60
N ARG A 174 -11.14 7.42 -13.91
CA ARG A 174 -10.62 8.35 -12.89
C ARG A 174 -11.57 8.47 -11.68
N PRO A 175 -11.06 8.78 -10.49
CA PRO A 175 -11.88 8.82 -9.27
C PRO A 175 -12.93 9.95 -9.31
N LEU A 176 -14.20 9.63 -9.01
CA LEU A 176 -15.29 10.63 -9.06
C LEU A 176 -15.09 11.76 -8.05
N ASN A 177 -14.52 11.45 -6.87
CA ASN A 177 -14.31 12.44 -5.81
C ASN A 177 -13.46 13.65 -6.24
N LEU A 178 -12.65 13.48 -7.29
CA LEU A 178 -11.74 14.52 -7.80
C LEU A 178 -12.25 15.18 -9.09
N TYR A 179 -13.15 14.53 -9.81
CA TYR A 179 -13.61 14.96 -11.13
C TYR A 179 -15.13 14.86 -11.22
N ASN A 180 -15.80 15.94 -10.83
CA ASN A 180 -17.27 16.04 -10.85
C ASN A 180 -17.90 15.98 -12.26
N ALA A 181 -17.08 16.13 -13.32
CA ALA A 181 -17.53 16.07 -14.70
C ALA A 181 -17.67 14.62 -15.24
N LEU A 182 -17.14 13.62 -14.52
CA LEU A 182 -17.21 12.22 -14.94
C LEU A 182 -18.55 11.62 -14.53
N SER A 183 -19.18 10.92 -15.47
CA SER A 183 -20.36 10.11 -15.18
C SER A 183 -19.91 8.73 -14.68
N ASP A 184 -20.67 8.13 -13.77
CA ASP A 184 -20.46 6.72 -13.43
C ASP A 184 -20.99 5.85 -14.59
N PRO A 185 -20.13 5.18 -15.37
CA PRO A 185 -20.58 4.31 -16.47
C PRO A 185 -21.44 3.15 -15.93
N GLY A 186 -21.22 2.77 -14.67
CA GLY A 186 -21.96 1.72 -13.99
C GLY A 186 -23.38 2.08 -13.54
N ILE A 187 -23.81 3.35 -13.55
CA ILE A 187 -25.17 3.73 -13.10
C ILE A 187 -26.25 3.05 -13.96
N GLN A 188 -26.01 2.89 -15.27
CA GLN A 188 -26.99 2.29 -16.19
C GLN A 188 -27.16 0.76 -16.01
N ILE A 189 -26.19 0.10 -15.38
CA ILE A 189 -26.16 -1.37 -15.19
C ILE A 189 -26.20 -1.77 -13.70
N ASN A 190 -26.48 -0.82 -12.80
CA ASN A 190 -26.37 -1.02 -11.35
C ASN A 190 -25.02 -1.63 -10.93
N ALA A 191 -23.95 -1.21 -11.61
CA ALA A 191 -22.58 -1.63 -11.34
C ALA A 191 -21.83 -0.53 -10.58
N GLN A 192 -21.13 -0.91 -9.51
CA GLN A 192 -20.22 0.00 -8.81
C GLN A 192 -18.77 -0.38 -9.10
N ILE A 193 -17.97 0.61 -9.52
CA ILE A 193 -16.56 0.42 -9.85
C ILE A 193 -15.70 1.04 -8.74
N TRP A 194 -14.85 0.24 -8.12
CA TRP A 194 -14.00 0.67 -7.01
C TRP A 194 -12.53 0.32 -7.28
N ARG A 195 -11.63 1.29 -7.05
CA ARG A 195 -10.17 1.10 -7.13
C ARG A 195 -9.58 0.93 -5.75
N PHE A 196 -8.77 -0.11 -5.58
CA PHE A 196 -7.89 -0.25 -4.44
C PHE A 196 -6.47 0.23 -4.77
N GLU A 197 -6.03 1.31 -4.13
CA GLU A 197 -4.77 1.99 -4.44
C GLU A 197 -3.63 1.57 -3.50
N ALA A 198 -3.35 0.26 -3.41
CA ALA A 198 -2.23 -0.27 -2.63
C ALA A 198 -1.86 -1.71 -3.01
N PRO A 199 -0.62 -2.17 -2.70
CA PRO A 199 -0.31 -3.60 -2.69
C PRO A 199 -1.21 -4.33 -1.68
N LEU A 200 -1.47 -5.62 -1.88
CA LEU A 200 -2.37 -6.38 -1.02
C LEU A 200 -1.59 -7.38 -0.16
N HIS A 201 -1.50 -7.12 1.13
CA HIS A 201 -0.73 -7.94 2.05
C HIS A 201 -1.42 -8.06 3.42
N PHE A 202 -0.94 -8.95 4.28
CA PHE A 202 -1.51 -9.21 5.62
C PHE A 202 -1.87 -7.94 6.42
N GLY A 203 -1.04 -6.89 6.34
CA GLY A 203 -1.27 -5.64 7.07
C GLY A 203 -2.44 -4.77 6.59
N ASN A 204 -3.01 -5.00 5.40
CA ASN A 204 -4.10 -4.20 4.83
C ASN A 204 -5.23 -5.03 4.20
N ALA A 205 -5.08 -6.35 4.09
CA ALA A 205 -6.06 -7.22 3.46
C ALA A 205 -7.43 -7.19 4.16
N SER A 206 -7.44 -7.15 5.50
CA SER A 206 -8.69 -6.98 6.27
C SER A 206 -9.45 -5.72 5.90
N LYS A 207 -8.75 -4.60 5.67
CA LYS A 207 -9.39 -3.34 5.28
C LYS A 207 -10.06 -3.42 3.91
N LEU A 208 -9.51 -4.21 2.98
CA LEU A 208 -10.16 -4.45 1.68
C LEU A 208 -11.47 -5.21 1.89
N VAL A 209 -11.45 -6.28 2.68
CA VAL A 209 -12.64 -7.09 3.01
C VAL A 209 -13.71 -6.21 3.66
N ASP A 210 -13.35 -5.45 4.69
CA ASP A 210 -14.26 -4.54 5.40
C ASP A 210 -14.88 -3.49 4.48
N SER A 211 -14.05 -2.88 3.61
CA SER A 211 -14.50 -1.85 2.68
C SER A 211 -15.47 -2.40 1.64
N VAL A 212 -15.20 -3.61 1.12
CA VAL A 212 -16.10 -4.29 0.18
C VAL A 212 -17.39 -4.70 0.87
N ALA A 213 -17.33 -5.20 2.10
CA ALA A 213 -18.52 -5.54 2.89
C ALA A 213 -19.44 -4.32 3.09
N GLU A 214 -18.86 -3.15 3.41
CA GLU A 214 -19.61 -1.90 3.56
C GLU A 214 -20.32 -1.47 2.25
N ILE A 215 -19.67 -1.67 1.10
CA ILE A 215 -20.26 -1.41 -0.22
C ILE A 215 -21.39 -2.39 -0.53
N CYS A 216 -21.18 -3.68 -0.26
CA CYS A 216 -22.20 -4.70 -0.44
C CYS A 216 -23.46 -4.36 0.38
N GLN A 217 -23.30 -3.88 1.62
CA GLN A 217 -24.42 -3.40 2.43
C GLN A 217 -25.14 -2.20 1.80
N LYS A 218 -24.40 -1.26 1.21
CA LYS A 218 -24.99 -0.10 0.50
C LYS A 218 -25.79 -0.55 -0.73
N ILE A 219 -25.28 -1.51 -1.51
CA ILE A 219 -25.98 -2.10 -2.66
C ILE A 219 -27.29 -2.76 -2.21
N LEU A 220 -27.23 -3.59 -1.16
CA LEU A 220 -28.40 -4.30 -0.65
C LEU A 220 -29.49 -3.35 -0.12
N LYS A 221 -29.10 -2.30 0.60
CA LYS A 221 -30.04 -1.28 1.08
C LYS A 221 -30.79 -0.62 -0.07
N ASN A 222 -30.07 -0.20 -1.12
CA ASN A 222 -30.67 0.42 -2.30
C ASN A 222 -31.65 -0.52 -3.01
N SER A 223 -31.34 -1.81 -3.11
CA SER A 223 -32.23 -2.82 -3.71
C SER A 223 -33.44 -3.15 -2.80
N SER A 224 -33.31 -3.05 -1.47
CA SER A 224 -34.39 -3.30 -0.51
C SER A 224 -35.36 -2.13 -0.30
N SER A 225 -35.00 -0.89 -0.65
CA SER A 225 -35.99 0.21 -0.69
C SER A 225 -37.06 0.00 -1.78
N ILE A 226 -36.91 -1.00 -2.64
CA ILE A 226 -37.90 -1.44 -3.63
C ILE A 226 -38.79 -2.61 -3.12
N GLY A 227 -38.51 -3.23 -1.96
CA GLY A 227 -39.27 -4.38 -1.46
C GLY A 227 -39.24 -4.57 0.07
N ASN A 228 -40.43 -4.81 0.64
CA ASN A 228 -40.77 -4.87 2.06
C ASN A 228 -39.69 -5.31 3.07
N PHE A 229 -39.68 -4.58 4.19
CA PHE A 229 -38.66 -4.54 5.24
C PHE A 229 -38.92 -5.55 6.36
N ASP A 230 -38.58 -6.84 6.19
CA ASP A 230 -38.81 -7.83 7.26
C ASP A 230 -37.60 -8.70 7.69
N ASN A 231 -36.45 -8.69 7.01
CA ASN A 231 -35.37 -9.65 7.33
C ASN A 231 -34.04 -9.07 7.86
N VAL A 232 -34.01 -7.82 8.33
CA VAL A 232 -32.75 -7.18 8.79
C VAL A 232 -32.30 -7.67 10.19
N LYS A 233 -33.13 -8.39 10.94
CA LYS A 233 -32.81 -8.81 12.32
C LYS A 233 -31.81 -9.96 12.47
N SER A 234 -31.44 -10.68 11.40
CA SER A 234 -30.42 -11.74 11.47
C SER A 234 -28.98 -11.28 11.23
N LEU A 235 -28.75 -9.99 10.94
CA LEU A 235 -27.45 -9.47 10.51
C LEU A 235 -26.55 -8.96 11.66
N ASN A 236 -27.07 -8.80 12.88
CA ASN A 236 -26.32 -8.24 14.02
C ASN A 236 -25.38 -9.23 14.72
N LYS A 237 -25.15 -10.42 14.17
CA LYS A 237 -24.23 -11.43 14.76
C LYS A 237 -22.85 -11.46 14.11
N PHE A 238 -22.54 -10.52 13.21
CA PHE A 238 -21.34 -10.55 12.37
C PHE A 238 -20.12 -9.81 12.96
N SER A 239 -20.22 -9.20 14.14
CA SER A 239 -19.14 -8.40 14.73
C SER A 239 -18.44 -9.02 15.94
N ASP A 240 -18.87 -10.17 16.46
CA ASP A 240 -18.22 -10.83 17.60
C ASP A 240 -18.13 -12.34 17.35
N THR A 241 -17.01 -12.82 16.80
CA THR A 241 -16.48 -14.20 17.02
C THR A 241 -15.08 -14.31 16.40
N GLY A 242 -14.13 -13.57 16.98
CA GLY A 242 -12.70 -13.68 16.68
C GLY A 242 -11.96 -14.78 17.46
N GLU A 243 -12.62 -15.54 18.33
CA GLU A 243 -11.95 -16.47 19.25
C GLU A 243 -12.71 -17.79 19.48
N GLU A 244 -13.02 -18.57 18.43
CA GLU A 244 -13.40 -19.99 18.65
C GLU A 244 -13.30 -20.87 17.39
N LYS A 245 -12.07 -21.04 16.86
CA LYS A 245 -11.78 -22.10 15.87
C LYS A 245 -10.46 -22.79 16.18
N LYS A 246 -10.45 -23.63 17.22
CA LYS A 246 -9.36 -24.61 17.45
C LYS A 246 -9.80 -25.99 17.96
N SER A 247 -11.09 -26.30 17.96
CA SER A 247 -11.62 -27.56 18.52
C SER A 247 -12.62 -28.32 17.64
N ILE A 248 -12.95 -27.85 16.43
CA ILE A 248 -13.96 -28.48 15.56
C ILE A 248 -13.30 -29.00 14.28
N SER A 249 -12.35 -29.92 14.44
CA SER A 249 -11.71 -30.62 13.31
C SER A 249 -11.38 -32.08 13.62
N LYS A 250 -12.14 -32.72 14.53
CA LYS A 250 -11.91 -34.14 14.87
C LYS A 250 -13.12 -35.09 14.90
N ASP A 251 -14.36 -34.62 14.72
CA ASP A 251 -15.55 -35.47 14.93
C ASP A 251 -16.42 -35.74 13.69
N LEU A 252 -15.95 -35.47 12.46
CA LEU A 252 -16.76 -35.64 11.25
C LEU A 252 -16.33 -36.77 10.29
N GLU A 253 -15.42 -37.66 10.69
CA GLU A 253 -14.97 -38.78 9.84
C GLU A 253 -15.44 -40.19 10.25
N LEU A 254 -16.46 -40.35 11.12
CA LEU A 254 -16.82 -41.71 11.61
C LEU A 254 -18.27 -42.18 11.50
N ASN A 255 -19.21 -41.43 10.92
CA ASN A 255 -20.63 -41.84 10.95
C ASN A 255 -21.32 -41.83 9.59
N ASN A 256 -20.81 -42.57 8.60
CA ASN A 256 -21.61 -42.84 7.39
C ASN A 256 -21.35 -44.20 6.72
N ILE A 257 -21.44 -45.28 7.49
CA ILE A 257 -21.66 -46.63 6.94
C ILE A 257 -22.88 -47.25 7.64
N GLY A 258 -23.93 -47.49 6.87
CA GLY A 258 -25.09 -48.31 7.23
C GLY A 258 -26.36 -47.52 7.52
N ASN A 259 -27.34 -47.52 6.61
CA ASN A 259 -28.34 -48.58 6.57
C ASN A 259 -29.31 -48.40 5.40
N ILE A 260 -29.71 -49.54 4.84
CA ILE A 260 -30.57 -49.73 3.67
C ILE A 260 -31.98 -50.17 4.15
N ASN A 261 -33.02 -49.70 3.43
CA ASN A 261 -34.42 -50.16 3.36
C ASN A 261 -35.44 -49.79 4.47
N SER A 262 -36.52 -49.10 4.05
CA SER A 262 -37.89 -49.65 4.03
C SER A 262 -38.92 -48.71 3.37
N ASN A 263 -39.74 -49.27 2.48
CA ASN A 263 -40.87 -48.66 1.75
C ASN A 263 -42.02 -48.15 2.64
N THR A 264 -42.73 -47.10 2.20
CA THR A 264 -44.21 -47.08 2.05
C THR A 264 -44.64 -45.96 1.07
N ASN A 265 -45.65 -46.26 0.24
CA ASN A 265 -46.23 -45.40 -0.79
C ASN A 265 -47.42 -44.59 -0.27
N SER A 266 -47.59 -43.33 -0.70
CA SER A 266 -48.88 -42.81 -1.18
C SER A 266 -48.79 -41.40 -1.83
N THR A 267 -49.31 -41.34 -3.07
CA THR A 267 -50.01 -40.20 -3.71
C THR A 267 -49.29 -38.86 -3.98
N THR A 268 -48.86 -38.72 -5.24
CA THR A 268 -49.24 -37.65 -6.19
C THR A 268 -49.29 -36.20 -5.70
N SER A 269 -48.25 -35.43 -6.04
CA SER A 269 -48.41 -34.14 -6.74
C SER A 269 -47.08 -33.75 -7.38
N SER A 270 -47.03 -33.87 -8.70
CA SER A 270 -46.04 -33.25 -9.56
C SER A 270 -46.05 -31.75 -9.33
N SER A 271 -45.07 -31.24 -8.59
CA SER A 271 -44.68 -29.83 -8.62
C SER A 271 -43.24 -29.77 -9.11
N SER A 272 -43.11 -29.40 -10.38
CA SER A 272 -41.87 -28.94 -10.98
C SER A 272 -41.22 -27.93 -10.05
N LEU A 273 -40.09 -28.31 -9.44
CA LEU A 273 -39.19 -27.38 -8.76
C LEU A 273 -38.67 -26.41 -9.83
N SER A 274 -39.38 -25.30 -10.01
CA SER A 274 -38.89 -24.16 -10.75
C SER A 274 -37.64 -23.68 -10.03
N LEU A 275 -36.48 -23.84 -10.68
CA LEU A 275 -35.26 -23.11 -10.34
C LEU A 275 -35.66 -21.64 -10.13
N LYS A 276 -35.70 -21.19 -8.86
CA LYS A 276 -35.86 -19.78 -8.55
C LYS A 276 -34.65 -19.09 -9.18
N GLN A 277 -34.89 -18.40 -10.29
CA GLN A 277 -33.95 -17.47 -10.92
C GLN A 277 -33.40 -16.57 -9.79
N LEU A 278 -32.13 -16.76 -9.43
CA LEU A 278 -31.46 -15.94 -8.43
C LEU A 278 -31.33 -14.54 -9.03
N THR A 279 -32.26 -13.64 -8.68
CA THR A 279 -32.24 -12.26 -9.15
C THR A 279 -30.98 -11.58 -8.63
N ILE A 280 -30.12 -11.16 -9.55
CA ILE A 280 -28.86 -10.50 -9.25
C ILE A 280 -29.20 -9.14 -8.60
N LYS A 281 -28.70 -8.91 -7.39
CA LYS A 281 -29.05 -7.69 -6.62
C LYS A 281 -28.19 -6.48 -6.97
N GLY A 282 -27.06 -6.70 -7.64
CA GLY A 282 -26.13 -5.66 -8.09
C GLY A 282 -24.82 -6.25 -8.63
N ILE A 283 -24.03 -5.41 -9.30
CA ILE A 283 -22.72 -5.78 -9.86
C ILE A 283 -21.63 -4.95 -9.16
N LEU A 284 -20.54 -5.60 -8.77
CA LEU A 284 -19.36 -4.96 -8.18
C LEU A 284 -18.14 -5.22 -9.06
N ILE A 285 -17.48 -4.17 -9.52
CA ILE A 285 -16.25 -4.25 -10.30
C ILE A 285 -15.11 -3.69 -9.46
N LEU A 286 -14.11 -4.52 -9.19
CA LEU A 286 -12.89 -4.12 -8.48
C LEU A 286 -11.77 -3.89 -9.50
N ASP A 287 -11.29 -2.65 -9.59
CA ASP A 287 -10.10 -2.30 -10.35
C ASP A 287 -8.84 -2.58 -9.52
N CYS A 288 -8.09 -3.57 -9.97
CA CYS A 288 -6.88 -4.09 -9.32
C CYS A 288 -5.59 -3.63 -10.01
N SER A 289 -5.64 -2.65 -10.92
CA SER A 289 -4.47 -2.16 -11.67
C SER A 289 -3.33 -1.63 -10.81
N VAL A 290 -3.63 -1.12 -9.62
CA VAL A 290 -2.63 -0.54 -8.70
C VAL A 290 -2.00 -1.60 -7.78
N ILE A 291 -2.58 -2.80 -7.72
CA ILE A 291 -2.03 -3.88 -6.88
C ILE A 291 -0.74 -4.37 -7.55
N SER A 292 0.41 -4.02 -6.96
CA SER A 292 1.73 -4.39 -7.48
C SER A 292 2.20 -5.76 -6.97
N HIS A 293 1.83 -6.10 -5.74
CA HIS A 293 2.23 -7.34 -5.07
C HIS A 293 1.07 -7.90 -4.24
N ILE A 294 1.04 -9.22 -4.12
CA ILE A 294 0.08 -9.94 -3.27
C ILE A 294 0.76 -11.04 -2.45
N ASP A 295 0.39 -11.18 -1.18
CA ASP A 295 0.82 -12.29 -0.32
C ASP A 295 -0.30 -13.33 -0.09
N ALA A 296 -0.01 -14.38 0.67
CA ALA A 296 -0.98 -15.45 0.95
C ALA A 296 -2.26 -14.93 1.63
N ALA A 297 -2.14 -13.98 2.57
CA ALA A 297 -3.29 -13.39 3.26
C ALA A 297 -4.15 -12.56 2.29
N GLY A 298 -3.52 -11.83 1.36
CA GLY A 298 -4.21 -11.12 0.30
C GLY A 298 -5.02 -12.05 -0.62
N ILE A 299 -4.46 -13.22 -0.97
CA ILE A 299 -5.15 -14.23 -1.77
C ILE A 299 -6.37 -14.78 -1.01
N ASP A 300 -6.21 -15.10 0.28
CA ASP A 300 -7.31 -15.58 1.11
C ASP A 300 -8.42 -14.52 1.24
N SER A 301 -8.07 -13.24 1.36
CA SER A 301 -9.06 -12.14 1.37
C SER A 301 -9.81 -12.00 0.05
N LEU A 302 -9.19 -12.25 -1.12
CA LEU A 302 -9.91 -12.24 -2.40
C LEU A 302 -10.92 -13.40 -2.50
N ILE A 303 -10.56 -14.57 -1.97
CA ILE A 303 -11.46 -15.73 -1.89
C ILE A 303 -12.64 -15.42 -0.97
N GLU A 304 -12.37 -14.86 0.20
CA GLU A 304 -13.39 -14.44 1.16
C GLU A 304 -14.37 -13.46 0.53
N ILE A 305 -13.87 -12.42 -0.14
CA ILE A 305 -14.70 -11.43 -0.85
C ILE A 305 -15.57 -12.10 -1.93
N TYR A 306 -15.01 -13.03 -2.70
CA TYR A 306 -15.78 -13.75 -3.73
C TYR A 306 -16.92 -14.58 -3.10
N LEU A 307 -16.62 -15.36 -2.07
CA LEU A 307 -17.60 -16.20 -1.40
C LEU A 307 -18.71 -15.37 -0.73
N ASP A 308 -18.35 -14.24 -0.12
CA ASP A 308 -19.32 -13.38 0.55
C ASP A 308 -20.21 -12.60 -0.43
N THR A 309 -19.67 -12.15 -1.55
CA THR A 309 -20.47 -11.51 -2.61
C THR A 309 -21.42 -12.50 -3.30
N GLU A 310 -20.97 -13.73 -3.54
CA GLU A 310 -21.80 -14.81 -4.08
C GLU A 310 -22.97 -15.17 -3.15
N ARG A 311 -22.73 -15.26 -1.83
CA ARG A 311 -23.79 -15.46 -0.82
C ARG A 311 -24.84 -14.35 -0.81
N LEU A 312 -24.45 -13.13 -1.16
CA LEU A 312 -25.34 -11.97 -1.21
C LEU A 312 -26.04 -11.80 -2.57
N ASN A 313 -25.80 -12.69 -3.54
CA ASN A 313 -26.25 -12.58 -4.94
C ASN A 313 -25.80 -11.26 -5.60
N ILE A 314 -24.57 -10.82 -5.28
CA ILE A 314 -23.91 -9.68 -5.92
C ILE A 314 -22.83 -10.24 -6.85
N LEU A 315 -22.87 -9.87 -8.12
CA LEU A 315 -21.89 -10.34 -9.10
C LEU A 315 -20.59 -9.54 -8.95
N ILE A 316 -19.53 -10.15 -8.42
CA ILE A 316 -18.21 -9.52 -8.36
C ILE A 316 -17.37 -9.86 -9.58
N LYS A 317 -16.68 -8.85 -10.14
CA LYS A 317 -15.68 -8.97 -11.20
C LYS A 317 -14.39 -8.25 -10.80
N PHE A 318 -13.25 -8.82 -11.16
CA PHE A 318 -11.92 -8.24 -10.94
C PHE A 318 -11.32 -7.83 -12.29
N ALA A 319 -10.83 -6.60 -12.38
CA ALA A 319 -10.25 -6.05 -13.61
C ALA A 319 -8.79 -5.66 -13.41
N ALA A 320 -8.00 -5.76 -14.49
CA ALA A 320 -6.67 -5.17 -14.64
C ALA A 320 -5.59 -5.65 -13.65
N PHE A 321 -5.61 -6.92 -13.24
CA PHE A 321 -4.44 -7.49 -12.55
C PHE A 321 -3.21 -7.54 -13.46
N SER A 322 -2.02 -7.33 -12.88
CA SER A 322 -0.76 -7.51 -13.61
C SER A 322 -0.46 -8.99 -13.89
N ASP A 323 0.24 -9.28 -14.98
CA ASP A 323 0.63 -10.65 -15.35
C ASP A 323 1.46 -11.35 -14.27
N SER A 324 2.29 -10.59 -13.55
CA SER A 324 3.05 -11.08 -12.40
C SER A 324 2.13 -11.67 -11.32
N ILE A 325 0.99 -11.03 -11.06
CA ILE A 325 0.01 -11.49 -10.08
C ILE A 325 -0.79 -12.69 -10.61
N LEU A 326 -1.19 -12.67 -11.88
CA LEU A 326 -1.89 -13.80 -12.49
C LEU A 326 -1.04 -15.09 -12.44
N ASN A 327 0.27 -14.98 -12.65
CA ASN A 327 1.20 -16.09 -12.46
C ASN A 327 1.24 -16.62 -11.02
N ILE A 328 1.13 -15.73 -10.02
CA ILE A 328 1.00 -16.12 -8.60
C ILE A 328 -0.32 -16.86 -8.38
N PHE A 329 -1.42 -16.41 -8.98
CA PHE A 329 -2.73 -17.06 -8.86
C PHE A 329 -2.75 -18.49 -9.40
N HIS A 330 -2.09 -18.73 -10.54
CA HIS A 330 -1.92 -20.09 -11.07
C HIS A 330 -1.10 -20.97 -10.11
N ARG A 331 0.01 -20.45 -9.56
CA ARG A 331 0.85 -21.19 -8.61
C ARG A 331 0.13 -21.52 -7.30
N CYS A 332 -0.67 -20.58 -6.80
CA CYS A 332 -1.46 -20.74 -5.57
C CYS A 332 -2.79 -21.47 -5.80
N SER A 333 -3.07 -21.94 -7.02
CA SER A 333 -4.32 -22.63 -7.39
C SER A 333 -5.59 -21.83 -7.04
N LEU A 334 -5.52 -20.50 -7.14
CA LEU A 334 -6.64 -19.60 -6.84
C LEU A 334 -7.85 -19.91 -7.73
N PHE A 335 -7.60 -20.23 -8.99
CA PHE A 335 -8.64 -20.49 -9.99
C PHE A 335 -9.46 -21.77 -9.75
N ASN A 336 -9.02 -22.64 -8.84
CA ASN A 336 -9.82 -23.76 -8.37
C ASN A 336 -10.96 -23.31 -7.44
N LYS A 337 -10.79 -22.18 -6.76
CA LYS A 337 -11.78 -21.60 -5.83
C LYS A 337 -12.60 -20.49 -6.48
N ILE A 338 -11.98 -19.65 -7.30
CA ILE A 338 -12.64 -18.54 -8.02
C ILE A 338 -12.60 -18.84 -9.51
N PRO A 339 -13.74 -18.86 -10.23
CA PRO A 339 -13.73 -19.17 -11.65
C PRO A 339 -13.05 -18.06 -12.47
N GLU A 340 -12.27 -18.45 -13.50
CA GLU A 340 -11.51 -17.53 -14.36
C GLU A 340 -12.38 -16.45 -15.04
N ARG A 341 -13.67 -16.74 -15.28
CA ARG A 341 -14.66 -15.80 -15.84
C ARG A 341 -14.91 -14.53 -15.02
N CYS A 342 -14.38 -14.46 -13.81
CA CYS A 342 -14.46 -13.29 -12.94
C CYS A 342 -13.31 -12.32 -13.15
N PHE A 343 -12.25 -12.71 -13.86
CA PHE A 343 -11.05 -11.90 -14.09
C PHE A 343 -11.03 -11.35 -15.52
N TYR A 344 -10.77 -10.06 -15.66
CA TYR A 344 -10.73 -9.35 -16.94
C TYR A 344 -9.42 -8.56 -17.09
N PRO A 345 -8.85 -8.49 -18.31
CA PRO A 345 -7.61 -7.76 -18.54
C PRO A 345 -7.77 -6.24 -18.43
N SER A 346 -8.95 -5.70 -18.76
CA SER A 346 -9.26 -4.29 -18.61
C SER A 346 -10.63 -4.05 -17.98
N ILE A 347 -10.84 -2.84 -17.44
CA ILE A 347 -12.14 -2.41 -16.91
C ILE A 347 -13.18 -2.37 -18.04
N GLN A 348 -12.77 -1.97 -19.25
CA GLN A 348 -13.66 -1.88 -20.40
C GLN A 348 -14.21 -3.25 -20.80
N ASP A 349 -13.35 -4.27 -20.90
CA ASP A 349 -13.77 -5.63 -21.24
C ASP A 349 -14.74 -6.20 -20.19
N CYS A 350 -14.49 -5.87 -18.92
CA CYS A 350 -15.39 -6.21 -17.82
C CYS A 350 -16.76 -5.55 -17.99
N LEU A 351 -16.79 -4.25 -18.28
CA LEU A 351 -18.02 -3.50 -18.50
C LEU A 351 -18.82 -4.05 -19.68
N THR A 352 -18.17 -4.29 -20.82
CA THR A 352 -18.81 -4.88 -22.01
C THR A 352 -19.44 -6.24 -21.69
N SER A 353 -18.77 -7.08 -20.89
CA SER A 353 -19.35 -8.35 -20.43
C SER A 353 -20.54 -8.16 -19.48
N CYS A 354 -20.55 -7.11 -18.66
CA CYS A 354 -21.68 -6.82 -17.77
C CYS A 354 -22.89 -6.28 -18.56
N TYR A 355 -22.66 -5.44 -19.57
CA TYR A 355 -23.73 -4.95 -20.45
C TYR A 355 -24.41 -6.09 -21.21
N SER A 356 -23.66 -7.07 -21.71
CA SER A 356 -24.24 -8.21 -22.44
C SER A 356 -25.08 -9.13 -21.55
N LEU A 357 -24.71 -9.29 -20.28
CA LEU A 357 -25.50 -10.04 -19.29
C LEU A 357 -26.85 -9.36 -18.99
N ASN A 358 -26.84 -8.05 -18.77
CA ASN A 358 -28.06 -7.29 -18.48
C ASN A 358 -29.01 -7.22 -19.70
N PHE A 359 -28.47 -7.21 -20.92
CA PHE A 359 -29.28 -7.25 -22.15
C PHE A 359 -30.01 -8.59 -22.37
N ASN A 360 -29.43 -9.70 -21.90
CA ASN A 360 -30.05 -11.02 -22.01
C ASN A 360 -31.15 -11.23 -20.95
N GLU A 361 -31.01 -10.68 -19.74
CA GLU A 361 -32.08 -10.73 -18.73
C GLU A 361 -33.32 -9.93 -19.14
N ASN A 362 -33.16 -8.84 -19.89
CA ASN A 362 -34.30 -8.02 -20.35
C ASN A 362 -35.02 -8.58 -21.59
N LYS A 363 -34.55 -9.68 -22.18
CA LYS A 363 -35.16 -10.33 -23.37
C LYS A 363 -35.93 -11.61 -23.07
N CYS A 364 -35.95 -12.08 -21.82
CA CYS A 364 -36.63 -13.31 -21.41
C CYS A 364 -37.98 -13.06 -20.73
#